data_AF-A0A928Z4V4-F1
#
_entry.id   AF-A0A928Z4V4-F1
#
_cell.length_a   1.000
_cell.length_b   1.000
_cell.length_c   1.000
_cell.angle_alpha   90.00
_cell.angle_beta   90.00
_cell.angle_gamma   90.00
#
_symmetry.space_group_name_H-M   'P 1'
#
loop_
_entity.id
_entity.type
_entity.pdbx_description
1 polymer ?
#
loop_
_entity_poly.entity_id
_entity_poly.type
_entity_poly.pdbx_seq_one_letter_code
_entity_poly.pdbx_strand_id
1 'polypeptide(L)'
;MISSPEYAHGIAGSLKNGLDWLVGSGEFVHKPVMLINASLRATIAQASLAEILTTMAAKVINPCCITLPIMGSGLDATGIVDTPELAEVLARSLSDFAKHLH
;
A
#
# COMPACT_ATOMS: atom_id res chain seq x y z
N MET A 1 -5.29 4.56 0.71
CA MET A 1 -3.94 3.98 0.67
C MET A 1 -3.88 2.81 1.62
N ILE A 2 -3.21 1.70 1.27
CA ILE A 2 -3.07 0.50 2.11
C ILE A 2 -1.60 0.05 2.09
N SER A 3 -1.10 -0.41 3.24
CA SER A 3 0.23 -1.03 3.35
C SER A 3 0.12 -2.30 4.19
N SER A 4 0.86 -3.34 3.81
CA SER A 4 0.98 -4.58 4.56
C SER A 4 2.43 -5.05 4.56
N PRO A 5 2.97 -5.52 5.70
CA PRO A 5 4.17 -6.34 5.67
C PRO A 5 3.91 -7.67 4.93
N GLU A 6 4.99 -8.35 4.55
CA GLU A 6 4.95 -9.72 4.06
C GLU A 6 5.14 -10.71 5.20
N TYR A 7 4.15 -11.59 5.39
CA TYR A 7 4.18 -12.67 6.37
C TYR A 7 3.93 -14.00 5.65
N ALA A 8 4.92 -14.90 5.68
CA ALA A 8 4.88 -16.19 4.99
C ALA A 8 4.45 -16.07 3.51
N HIS A 9 5.01 -15.07 2.80
CA HIS A 9 4.66 -14.72 1.42
C HIS A 9 3.20 -14.30 1.20
N GLY A 10 2.48 -13.93 2.26
CA GLY A 10 1.13 -13.36 2.20
C GLY A 10 1.05 -11.99 2.88
N ILE A 11 -0.09 -11.33 2.74
CA ILE A 11 -0.43 -10.14 3.53
C ILE A 11 -0.67 -10.52 5.00
N ALA A 12 -0.67 -9.54 5.90
CA ALA A 12 -1.01 -9.78 7.30
C ALA A 12 -2.39 -10.43 7.43
N GLY A 13 -2.48 -11.52 8.20
CA GLY A 13 -3.73 -12.27 8.37
C GLY A 13 -4.88 -11.42 8.91
N SER A 14 -4.58 -10.46 9.80
CA SER A 14 -5.56 -9.49 10.29
C SER A 14 -6.10 -8.57 9.18
N LEU A 15 -5.24 -8.11 8.26
CA LEU A 15 -5.65 -7.32 7.09
C LEU A 15 -6.51 -8.17 6.15
N LYS A 16 -6.08 -9.40 5.83
CA LYS A 16 -6.86 -10.32 4.98
C LYS A 16 -8.25 -10.56 5.57
N ASN A 17 -8.33 -10.87 6.87
CA ASN A 17 -9.60 -11.07 7.56
C ASN A 17 -10.48 -9.81 7.50
N GLY A 18 -9.90 -8.61 7.67
CA GLY A 18 -10.65 -7.35 7.51
C GLY A 18 -11.18 -7.15 6.09
N LEU A 19 -10.40 -7.48 5.07
CA LEU A 19 -10.83 -7.42 3.67
C LEU A 19 -11.93 -8.45 3.37
N ASP A 20 -11.88 -9.64 3.96
CA ASP A 20 -12.88 -10.70 3.78
C ASP A 20 -14.27 -10.26 4.24
N TRP A 21 -14.36 -9.50 5.34
CA TRP A 21 -15.62 -8.91 5.79
C TRP A 21 -16.22 -7.88 4.82
N LEU A 22 -15.39 -7.29 3.97
CA LEU A 22 -15.81 -6.28 2.99
C LEU A 22 -16.16 -6.89 1.62
N VAL A 23 -15.96 -8.19 1.43
CA VAL A 23 -16.35 -8.87 0.19
C VAL A 23 -17.86 -8.78 0.00
N GLY A 24 -18.29 -8.31 -1.17
CA GLY A 24 -19.70 -8.12 -1.51
C GLY A 24 -20.36 -6.87 -0.92
N SER A 25 -19.66 -6.12 -0.05
CA SER A 25 -20.20 -4.88 0.55
C SER A 25 -20.29 -3.70 -0.43
N GLY A 26 -19.47 -3.70 -1.49
CA GLY A 26 -19.35 -2.59 -2.43
C GLY A 26 -18.33 -1.52 -2.04
N GLU A 27 -17.75 -1.57 -0.83
CA GLU A 27 -16.85 -0.53 -0.28
C GLU A 27 -15.59 -0.25 -1.12
N PHE A 28 -15.18 -1.21 -1.95
CA PHE A 28 -14.02 -1.08 -2.84
C PHE A 28 -14.38 -0.86 -4.30
N VAL A 29 -15.66 -0.94 -4.68
CA VAL A 29 -16.07 -0.83 -6.09
C VAL A 29 -15.67 0.54 -6.66
N HIS A 30 -14.82 0.51 -7.68
CA HIS A 30 -14.23 1.67 -8.35
C HIS A 30 -13.39 2.60 -7.45
N LYS A 31 -13.18 2.24 -6.18
CA LYS A 31 -12.46 3.06 -5.23
C LYS A 31 -10.99 3.15 -5.62
N PRO A 32 -10.42 4.35 -5.82
CA PRO A 32 -8.98 4.49 -6.07
C PRO A 32 -8.19 4.04 -4.84
N VAL A 33 -7.19 3.19 -5.05
CA VAL A 33 -6.30 2.69 -3.99
C VAL A 33 -4.85 2.78 -4.44
N MET A 34 -4.00 3.33 -3.57
CA MET A 34 -2.54 3.30 -3.67
C MET A 34 -1.99 2.32 -2.64
N LEU A 35 -0.97 1.56 -3.03
CA LEU A 35 -0.23 0.64 -2.15
C LEU A 35 1.14 1.20 -1.80
N ILE A 36 1.53 1.09 -0.53
CA ILE A 36 2.90 1.37 -0.08
C ILE A 36 3.53 0.09 0.44
N ASN A 37 4.71 -0.24 -0.08
CA ASN A 37 5.55 -1.31 0.44
C ASN A 37 6.73 -0.71 1.21
N ALA A 38 6.85 -1.04 2.50
CA ALA A 38 7.94 -0.56 3.35
C ALA A 38 9.23 -1.42 3.24
N SER A 39 9.26 -2.40 2.32
CA SER A 39 10.41 -3.29 2.13
C SER A 39 10.62 -3.65 0.66
N LEU A 40 11.87 -3.57 0.19
CA LEU A 40 12.26 -4.05 -1.14
C LEU A 40 12.08 -5.58 -1.32
N ARG A 41 11.93 -6.32 -0.21
CA ARG A 41 11.84 -7.80 -0.22
C ARG A 41 10.41 -8.32 -0.19
N ALA A 42 9.45 -7.51 0.24
CA ALA A 42 8.06 -7.92 0.44
C ALA A 42 7.24 -7.85 -0.87
N THR A 43 7.74 -8.47 -1.93
CA THR A 43 7.15 -8.33 -3.28
C THR A 43 5.93 -9.23 -3.48
N ILE A 44 5.87 -10.37 -2.80
CA ILE A 44 4.79 -11.36 -2.99
C ILE A 44 3.53 -10.90 -2.29
N ALA A 45 3.65 -10.42 -1.04
CA ALA A 45 2.51 -9.86 -0.33
C ALA A 45 1.95 -8.62 -1.02
N GLN A 46 2.81 -7.75 -1.57
CA GLN A 46 2.39 -6.56 -2.31
C GLN A 46 1.59 -6.94 -3.57
N ALA A 47 2.09 -7.92 -4.34
CA ALA A 47 1.39 -8.42 -5.52
C ALA A 47 0.05 -9.08 -5.15
N SER A 48 0.04 -9.90 -4.09
CA SER A 48 -1.19 -10.53 -3.58
C SER A 48 -2.22 -9.49 -3.11
N LEU A 49 -1.79 -8.43 -2.43
CA LEU A 49 -2.68 -7.34 -2.00
C LEU A 49 -3.31 -6.62 -3.19
N ALA A 50 -2.52 -6.32 -4.22
CA ALA A 50 -3.02 -5.69 -5.44
C ALA A 50 -4.08 -6.55 -6.12
N GLU A 51 -3.85 -7.86 -6.19
CA GLU A 51 -4.79 -8.83 -6.78
C GLU A 51 -6.10 -8.92 -5.98
N ILE A 52 -6.00 -9.02 -4.65
CA ILE A 52 -7.17 -9.04 -3.76
C ILE A 52 -8.03 -7.80 -3.97
N LEU A 53 -7.42 -6.61 -3.95
CA LEU A 53 -8.15 -5.35 -4.11
C LEU A 53 -8.75 -5.22 -5.51
N THR A 54 -8.04 -5.64 -6.54
CA THR A 54 -8.55 -5.66 -7.93
C THR A 54 -9.75 -6.61 -8.06
N THR A 55 -9.68 -7.77 -7.41
CA THR A 55 -10.80 -8.73 -7.35
C THR A 55 -12.03 -8.13 -6.65
N MET A 56 -11.82 -7.26 -5.66
CA MET A 56 -12.87 -6.49 -4.99
C MET A 56 -13.31 -5.24 -5.78
N ALA A 57 -12.95 -5.16 -7.07
CA ALA A 57 -13.24 -4.06 -7.98
C ALA A 57 -12.63 -2.70 -7.59
N ALA A 58 -11.59 -2.68 -6.74
CA ALA A 58 -10.81 -1.47 -6.48
C ALA A 58 -10.01 -1.04 -7.70
N LYS A 59 -9.84 0.27 -7.86
CA LYS A 59 -8.98 0.85 -8.89
C LYS A 59 -7.59 1.07 -8.30
N VAL A 60 -6.72 0.06 -8.42
CA VAL A 60 -5.33 0.20 -7.98
C VAL A 60 -4.58 1.17 -8.90
N ILE A 61 -4.14 2.30 -8.35
CA ILE A 61 -3.42 3.35 -9.09
C ILE A 61 -1.93 2.99 -9.12
N ASN A 62 -1.56 2.04 -9.99
CA ASN A 62 -0.21 1.51 -10.11
C ASN A 62 0.90 2.58 -10.22
N PRO A 63 0.74 3.69 -10.98
CA PRO A 63 1.76 4.74 -11.04
C PRO A 63 2.04 5.43 -9.70
N CYS A 64 1.10 5.37 -8.75
CA CYS A 64 1.26 5.96 -7.42
C CYS A 64 1.76 4.94 -6.38
N CYS A 65 1.73 3.64 -6.68
CA CYS A 65 2.23 2.62 -5.78
C CYS A 65 3.76 2.70 -5.66
N ILE A 66 4.29 2.66 -4.45
CA ILE A 66 5.73 2.81 -4.20
C ILE A 66 6.27 1.76 -3.24
N THR A 67 7.58 1.54 -3.35
CA THR A 67 8.36 0.73 -2.41
C THR A 67 9.48 1.59 -1.83
N LEU A 68 9.60 1.59 -0.51
CA LEU A 68 10.61 2.34 0.24
C LEU A 68 11.43 1.37 1.11
N PRO A 69 12.76 1.55 1.25
CA PRO A 69 13.62 0.69 2.07
C PRO A 69 13.53 1.08 3.57
N ILE A 70 12.33 1.04 4.15
CA ILE A 70 12.10 1.43 5.56
C ILE A 70 12.39 0.25 6.50
N MET A 71 12.09 -0.99 6.09
CA MET A 71 12.32 -2.17 6.91
C MET A 71 13.81 -2.31 7.26
N GLY A 72 14.10 -2.38 8.56
CA GLY A 72 15.45 -2.55 9.09
C GLY A 72 16.26 -1.26 9.24
N SER A 73 15.69 -0.09 8.89
CA SER A 73 16.37 1.20 9.06
C SER A 73 16.41 1.69 10.50
N GLY A 74 15.50 1.20 11.36
CA GLY A 74 15.31 1.70 12.72
C GLY A 74 14.68 3.09 12.80
N LEU A 75 14.25 3.66 11.66
CA LEU A 75 13.60 4.96 11.60
C LEU A 75 12.17 4.87 12.15
N ASP A 76 11.82 5.84 12.99
CA ASP A 76 10.43 6.11 13.35
C ASP A 76 9.80 7.07 12.33
N ALA A 77 8.57 7.52 12.59
CA ALA A 77 7.88 8.44 11.69
C ALA A 77 8.65 9.75 11.46
N THR A 78 9.25 10.30 12.52
CA THR A 78 10.06 11.52 12.45
C THR A 78 11.30 11.29 11.59
N GLY A 79 12.04 10.21 11.83
CA GLY A 79 13.21 9.85 11.05
C GLY A 79 12.90 9.58 9.57
N ILE A 80 11.73 9.03 9.25
CA ILE A 80 11.29 8.86 7.86
C ILE A 80 11.04 10.23 7.19
N VAL A 81 10.38 11.15 7.88
CA VAL A 81 10.07 12.49 7.37
C VAL A 81 11.31 13.38 7.26
N ASP A 82 12.25 13.22 8.19
CA ASP A 82 13.51 13.98 8.21
C ASP A 82 14.55 13.46 7.21
N THR A 83 14.31 12.28 6.60
CA THR A 83 15.14 11.74 5.52
C THR A 83 14.62 12.27 4.18
N PRO A 84 15.31 13.23 3.51
CA PRO A 84 14.78 13.92 2.34
C PRO A 84 14.40 12.97 1.20
N GLU A 85 15.20 11.94 0.95
CA GLU A 85 14.96 10.99 -0.15
C GLU A 85 13.69 10.18 0.06
N LEU A 86 13.35 9.84 1.31
CA LEU A 86 12.12 9.11 1.65
C LEU A 86 10.91 10.05 1.63
N ALA A 87 11.07 11.24 2.23
CA ALA A 87 10.02 12.24 2.32
C ALA A 87 9.58 12.76 0.93
N GLU A 88 10.52 13.05 0.03
CA GLU A 88 10.23 13.50 -1.32
C GLU A 88 9.47 12.44 -2.14
N VAL A 89 9.89 11.18 -2.04
CA VAL A 89 9.20 10.08 -2.73
C VAL A 89 7.77 9.92 -2.18
N LEU A 90 7.60 9.90 -0.86
CA LEU A 90 6.28 9.83 -0.22
C LEU A 90 5.38 11.00 -0.64
N ALA A 91 5.88 12.24 -0.50
CA ALA A 91 5.12 13.44 -0.81
C ALA A 91 4.69 13.50 -2.28
N ARG A 92 5.60 13.18 -3.20
CA ARG A 92 5.31 13.13 -4.64
C ARG A 92 4.23 12.09 -4.95
N SER A 93 4.38 10.86 -4.47
CA SER A 93 3.41 9.79 -4.76
C SER A 93 2.04 10.05 -4.13
N LEU A 94 1.99 10.64 -2.93
CA LEU A 94 0.74 11.08 -2.31
C LEU A 94 0.07 12.22 -3.10
N SER A 95 0.85 13.20 -3.55
CA SER A 95 0.36 14.30 -4.39
C SER A 95 -0.18 13.79 -5.73
N ASP A 96 0.51 12.84 -6.35
CA ASP A 96 0.05 12.19 -7.58
C ASP A 96 -1.23 11.38 -7.34
N PHE A 97 -1.30 10.63 -6.24
CA PHE A 97 -2.50 9.86 -5.88
C PHE A 97 -3.71 10.75 -5.61
N ALA A 98 -3.52 11.91 -5.00
CA ALA A 98 -4.60 12.86 -4.73
C ALA A 98 -5.33 13.31 -6.00
N LYS A 99 -4.64 13.38 -7.15
CA LYS A 99 -5.23 13.70 -8.46
C LYS A 99 -6.22 12.64 -8.97
N HIS A 100 -6.24 11.46 -8.36
CA HIS A 100 -7.12 10.34 -8.72
C HIS A 100 -8.32 10.17 -7.77
N LEU A 101 -8.49 11.05 -6.78
CA LEU A 101 -9.59 10.99 -5.80
C LEU A 101 -10.87 11.72 -6.23
N HIS A 102 -10.99 12.06 -7.51
CA HIS A 102 -12.12 12.78 -8.10
C HIS A 102 -13.07 11.83 -8.84
#